data_AF-A0A814V855-F1
#
_entry.id   AF-A0A814V855-F1
#
_cell.length_a   1.000
_cell.length_b   1.000
_cell.length_c   1.000
_cell.angle_alpha   90.00
_cell.angle_beta   90.00
_cell.angle_gamma   90.00
#
_symmetry.space_group_name_H-M   'P 1'
#
loop_
_entity.id
_entity.type
_entity.pdbx_description
1 polymer ?
#
loop_
_entity_poly.entity_id
_entity_poly.type
_entity_poly.pdbx_seq_one_letter_code
_entity_poly.pdbx_strand_id
1 'polypeptide(L)'
;MIFMSDGGDGSGQDPTGIVQEFKQQFGANHNFVCHTVGFGAGIAAGSSAAELLKNMASVGGGQVYSALTGTELQTVFNQIAANSTTSDELIERFSAIIAREINVKIMVDYL
;
A
#
# COMPACT_ATOMS: atom_id res chain seq x y z
N MET A 1 3.63 2.62 -4.28
CA MET A 1 3.56 2.12 -5.67
C MET A 1 2.13 1.76 -6.00
N ILE A 2 1.66 2.08 -7.21
CA ILE A 2 0.35 1.67 -7.71
C ILE A 2 0.58 0.86 -8.98
N PHE A 3 0.15 -0.40 -8.99
CA PHE A 3 0.23 -1.30 -10.13
C PHE A 3 -1.16 -1.48 -10.74
N MET A 4 -1.32 -1.19 -12.03
CA MET A 4 -2.62 -1.29 -12.72
C MET A 4 -2.53 -2.32 -13.83
N SER A 5 -3.49 -3.24 -13.89
CA SER A 5 -3.50 -4.29 -14.91
C SER A 5 -4.93 -4.75 -15.21
N ASP A 6 -5.14 -5.22 -16.43
CA ASP A 6 -6.34 -5.90 -16.90
C ASP A 6 -6.32 -7.42 -16.66
N GLY A 7 -5.22 -7.93 -16.10
CA GLY A 7 -5.07 -9.34 -15.74
C GLY A 7 -4.33 -10.19 -16.76
N GLY A 8 -3.87 -9.60 -17.87
CA GLY A 8 -2.99 -10.28 -18.81
C GLY A 8 -1.57 -10.40 -18.26
N ASP A 9 -1.13 -11.63 -17.96
CA ASP A 9 0.30 -11.91 -17.78
C ASP A 9 0.88 -12.41 -19.11
N GLY A 10 1.62 -11.53 -19.79
CA GLY A 10 2.31 -11.86 -21.04
C GLY A 10 3.76 -12.30 -20.87
N SER A 11 4.26 -12.37 -19.63
CA SER A 11 5.70 -12.45 -19.35
C SER A 11 6.16 -13.79 -18.78
N GLY A 12 5.26 -14.57 -18.18
CA GLY A 12 5.57 -15.88 -17.59
C GLY A 12 6.47 -15.82 -16.36
N GLN A 13 6.75 -14.63 -15.83
CA GLN A 13 7.44 -14.43 -14.55
C GLN A 13 6.40 -14.27 -13.44
N ASP A 14 6.70 -14.75 -12.23
CA ASP A 14 5.82 -14.55 -11.08
C ASP A 14 5.88 -13.08 -10.59
N PRO A 15 4.83 -12.27 -10.83
CA PRO A 15 4.82 -10.87 -10.44
C PRO A 15 4.83 -10.70 -8.91
N THR A 16 4.34 -11.71 -8.17
CA THR A 16 4.32 -11.70 -6.71
C THR A 16 5.75 -11.75 -6.15
N GLY A 17 6.60 -12.60 -6.71
CA GLY A 17 8.03 -12.67 -6.36
C GLY A 17 8.75 -11.35 -6.58
N ILE A 18 8.48 -10.66 -7.68
CA ILE A 18 9.04 -9.33 -7.96
C ILE A 18 8.61 -8.32 -6.88
N VAL A 19 7.31 -8.25 -6.55
CA VAL A 19 6.83 -7.34 -5.49
C VAL A 19 7.47 -7.67 -4.14
N GLN A 20 7.71 -8.95 -3.85
CA GLN A 20 8.39 -9.38 -2.64
C GLN A 20 9.84 -8.90 -2.59
N GLU A 21 10.58 -8.99 -3.70
CA GLU A 21 11.94 -8.46 -3.81
C GLU A 21 11.97 -6.95 -3.60
N PHE A 22 11.04 -6.20 -4.20
CA PHE A 22 10.89 -4.76 -3.96
C PHE A 22 10.59 -4.46 -2.48
N LYS A 23 9.70 -5.22 -1.84
CA LYS A 23 9.40 -5.07 -0.41
C LYS A 23 10.65 -5.29 0.45
N GLN A 24 11.48 -6.28 0.13
CA GLN A 24 12.71 -6.56 0.88
C GLN A 24 13.77 -5.47 0.67
N GLN A 25 13.94 -4.99 -0.56
CA GLN A 25 14.95 -3.98 -0.89
C GLN A 25 14.59 -2.58 -0.40
N PHE A 26 13.31 -2.18 -0.51
CA PHE A 26 12.87 -0.80 -0.26
C PHE A 26 11.99 -0.66 0.99
N GLY A 27 11.56 -1.76 1.62
CA GLY A 27 10.67 -1.73 2.78
C GLY A 27 11.29 -1.06 4.01
N ALA A 28 12.56 -1.35 4.30
CA ALA A 28 13.22 -0.83 5.51
C ALA A 28 13.54 0.67 5.44
N ASN A 29 13.82 1.20 4.24
CA ASN A 29 14.31 2.56 4.07
C ASN A 29 13.25 3.52 3.54
N HIS A 30 12.25 3.04 2.80
CA HIS A 30 11.34 3.90 2.02
C HIS A 30 9.87 3.56 2.25
N ASN A 31 9.54 2.78 3.30
CA ASN A 31 8.17 2.38 3.64
C ASN A 31 7.39 1.89 2.41
N PHE A 32 8.01 0.98 1.64
CA PHE A 32 7.41 0.51 0.40
C PHE A 32 6.05 -0.17 0.64
N VAL A 33 5.04 0.35 -0.06
CA VAL A 33 3.68 -0.21 -0.15
C VAL A 33 3.31 -0.35 -1.63
N CYS A 34 2.76 -1.51 -1.99
CA CYS A 34 2.24 -1.76 -3.33
C CYS A 34 0.71 -1.93 -3.29
N HIS A 35 0.00 -1.01 -3.92
CA HIS A 35 -1.44 -1.13 -4.18
C HIS A 35 -1.66 -1.64 -5.60
N THR A 36 -2.67 -2.47 -5.80
CA THR A 36 -3.03 -2.98 -7.13
C THR A 36 -4.41 -2.49 -7.55
N VAL A 37 -4.57 -2.13 -8.83
CA VAL A 37 -5.85 -1.74 -9.42
C VAL A 37 -6.14 -2.64 -10.61
N GLY A 38 -7.19 -3.43 -10.51
CA GLY A 38 -7.71 -4.22 -11.62
C GLY A 38 -8.67 -3.38 -12.47
N PHE A 39 -8.53 -3.39 -13.79
CA PHE A 39 -9.48 -2.73 -14.69
C PHE A 39 -9.95 -3.65 -15.82
N GLY A 40 -11.20 -3.48 -16.26
CA GLY A 40 -11.79 -4.26 -17.35
C GLY A 40 -12.40 -5.61 -16.94
N ALA A 41 -13.03 -6.28 -17.90
CA ALA A 41 -13.85 -7.47 -17.68
C ALA A 41 -13.06 -8.74 -17.31
N GLY A 42 -11.73 -8.73 -17.50
CA GLY A 42 -10.85 -9.86 -17.18
C GLY A 42 -10.59 -10.05 -15.69
N ILE A 43 -10.85 -9.02 -14.86
CA ILE A 43 -10.66 -9.05 -13.40
C ILE A 43 -12.01 -9.32 -12.71
N ALA A 44 -12.67 -10.42 -13.06
CA ALA A 44 -13.84 -10.87 -12.29
C ALA A 44 -13.42 -11.41 -10.92
N ALA A 45 -14.25 -11.27 -9.89
CA ALA A 45 -13.99 -11.84 -8.58
C ALA A 45 -13.79 -13.37 -8.69
N GLY A 46 -12.69 -13.88 -8.15
CA GLY A 46 -12.31 -15.30 -8.24
C GLY A 46 -11.59 -15.69 -9.54
N SER A 47 -11.31 -14.75 -10.46
CA SER A 47 -10.39 -15.00 -11.57
C SER A 47 -8.96 -15.13 -11.08
N SER A 48 -8.12 -15.87 -11.83
CA SER A 48 -6.69 -16.00 -11.55
C SER A 48 -5.99 -14.64 -11.50
N ALA A 49 -6.40 -13.71 -12.37
CA ALA A 49 -5.88 -12.36 -12.40
C ALA A 49 -6.26 -11.54 -11.16
N ALA A 50 -7.51 -11.64 -10.69
CA ALA A 50 -7.94 -10.98 -9.46
C ALA A 50 -7.19 -11.50 -8.23
N GLU A 51 -7.00 -12.82 -8.14
CA GLU A 51 -6.21 -13.43 -7.06
C GLU A 51 -4.73 -13.05 -7.16
N LEU A 52 -4.17 -12.92 -8.37
CA LEU A 52 -2.80 -12.48 -8.55
C LEU A 52 -2.58 -11.04 -8.07
N LEU A 53 -3.44 -10.11 -8.49
CA LEU A 53 -3.40 -8.72 -8.01
C LEU A 53 -3.55 -8.65 -6.49
N LYS A 54 -4.43 -9.48 -5.93
CA LYS A 54 -4.60 -9.60 -4.49
C LYS A 54 -3.36 -10.10 -3.76
N ASN A 55 -2.69 -11.11 -4.30
CA ASN A 55 -1.44 -11.61 -3.75
C ASN A 55 -0.33 -10.55 -3.82
N MET A 56 -0.21 -9.85 -4.95
CA MET A 56 0.75 -8.75 -5.11
C MET A 56 0.52 -7.63 -4.09
N ALA A 57 -0.72 -7.15 -3.94
CA ALA A 57 -1.03 -6.12 -2.95
C ALA A 57 -0.74 -6.59 -1.52
N SER A 58 -1.10 -7.84 -1.19
CA SER A 58 -0.87 -8.44 0.12
C SER A 58 0.62 -8.50 0.46
N VAL A 59 1.44 -9.04 -0.44
CA VAL A 59 2.91 -9.09 -0.28
C VAL A 59 3.51 -7.69 -0.20
N GLY A 60 2.99 -6.77 -1.00
CA GLY A 60 3.34 -5.36 -0.96
C GLY A 60 2.88 -4.63 0.31
N GLY A 61 2.03 -5.23 1.15
CA GLY A 61 1.40 -4.58 2.31
C GLY A 61 0.43 -3.46 1.95
N GLY A 62 -0.12 -3.45 0.74
CA GLY A 62 -1.11 -2.48 0.28
C GLY A 62 -2.51 -3.09 0.14
N GLN A 63 -3.31 -2.48 -0.73
CA GLN A 63 -4.72 -2.80 -0.91
C GLN A 63 -5.03 -3.06 -2.38
N VAL A 64 -6.09 -3.84 -2.61
CA VAL A 64 -6.61 -4.14 -3.95
C VAL A 64 -7.81 -3.25 -4.23
N TYR A 65 -7.83 -2.68 -5.42
CA TYR A 65 -8.92 -1.88 -5.92
C TYR A 65 -9.37 -2.39 -7.28
N SER A 66 -10.61 -2.11 -7.64
CA SER A 66 -11.14 -2.31 -8.98
C SER A 66 -11.71 -1.00 -9.51
N ALA A 67 -11.50 -0.76 -10.80
CA ALA A 67 -12.08 0.37 -11.50
C ALA A 67 -12.51 -0.07 -12.91
N LEU A 68 -13.79 0.07 -13.22
CA LEU A 68 -14.35 -0.22 -14.54
C LEU A 68 -14.43 1.02 -15.43
N THR A 69 -14.41 2.20 -14.79
CA THR A 69 -14.52 3.51 -15.44
C THR A 69 -13.42 4.47 -14.97
N GLY A 70 -13.16 5.51 -15.77
CA GLY A 70 -12.18 6.54 -15.41
C GLY A 70 -12.52 7.30 -14.13
N THR A 71 -13.81 7.51 -13.84
CA THR A 71 -14.28 8.18 -12.61
C THR A 71 -14.03 7.33 -11.37
N GLU A 72 -14.22 6.01 -11.47
CA GLU A 72 -13.87 5.09 -10.38
C GLU A 72 -12.37 5.05 -10.15
N LEU A 73 -11.58 5.07 -11.22
CA LEU A 73 -10.12 5.11 -11.12
C LEU A 73 -9.65 6.37 -10.38
N GLN A 74 -10.23 7.54 -10.70
CA GLN A 74 -9.96 8.79 -9.98
C GLN A 74 -10.31 8.68 -8.48
N THR A 75 -11.40 8.00 -8.16
CA THR A 75 -11.83 7.76 -6.77
C THR A 75 -10.84 6.87 -6.03
N VAL A 76 -10.37 5.79 -6.67
CA VAL A 76 -9.33 4.90 -6.12
C VAL A 76 -8.03 5.65 -5.85
N PHE A 77 -7.56 6.47 -6.80
CA PHE A 77 -6.37 7.30 -6.59
C PHE A 77 -6.52 8.24 -5.40
N ASN A 78 -7.67 8.89 -5.25
CA ASN A 78 -7.94 9.77 -4.11
C ASN A 78 -7.95 9.01 -2.78
N GLN A 79 -8.51 7.79 -2.74
CA GLN A 79 -8.48 6.94 -1.55
C GLN A 79 -7.05 6.53 -1.17
N ILE A 80 -6.23 6.15 -2.15
CA ILE A 80 -4.82 5.80 -1.90
C ILE A 80 -4.06 7.03 -1.35
N ALA A 81 -4.24 8.20 -1.98
CA ALA A 81 -3.60 9.44 -1.54
C ALA A 81 -4.03 9.88 -0.12
N ALA A 82 -5.32 9.75 0.20
CA ALA A 82 -5.84 10.06 1.54
C ALA A 82 -5.26 9.13 2.60
N ASN A 83 -5.13 7.83 2.30
CA ASN A 83 -4.56 6.86 3.23
C ASN A 83 -3.06 7.12 3.50
N SER A 84 -2.29 7.50 2.48
CA SER A 84 -0.88 7.89 2.67
C SER A 84 -0.76 9.14 3.57
N THR A 85 -1.56 10.18 3.30
CA THR A 85 -1.54 11.42 4.07
C THR A 85 -1.95 11.20 5.53
N THR A 86 -3.01 10.40 5.75
CA THR A 86 -3.50 10.10 7.11
C THR A 86 -2.48 9.28 7.92
N SER A 87 -1.76 8.36 7.28
CA SER A 87 -0.68 7.61 7.94
C SER A 87 0.50 8.50 8.33
N ASP A 88 0.90 9.44 7.47
CA ASP A 88 1.98 10.38 7.78
C ASP A 88 1.61 11.29 8.97
N GLU A 89 0.39 11.83 8.98
CA GLU A 89 -0.13 12.63 10.09
C GLU A 89 -0.23 11.84 11.40
N LEU A 90 -0.62 10.56 11.34
CA LEU A 90 -0.66 9.68 12.51
C LEU A 90 0.73 9.40 13.07
N ILE A 91 1.73 9.15 12.21
CA ILE A 91 3.11 8.93 12.61
C ILE A 91 3.69 10.19 13.28
N GLU A 92 3.40 11.37 12.73
CA GLU A 92 3.82 12.64 13.31
C GLU A 92 3.18 12.85 14.70
N ARG A 93 1.89 12.59 14.84
CA ARG A 93 1.18 12.69 16.12
C ARG A 93 1.72 11.70 17.16
N PHE A 94 1.96 10.44 16.80
CA PHE A 94 2.54 9.47 17.72
C PHE A 94 3.97 9.87 18.13
N SER A 95 4.77 10.37 17.20
CA SER A 95 6.12 10.87 17.49
C SER A 95 6.10 12.04 18.47
N ALA A 96 5.17 12.98 18.29
CA ALA A 96 4.98 14.12 19.19
C ALA A 96 4.51 13.69 20.60
N ILE A 97 3.59 12.72 20.69
CA ILE A 97 3.11 12.18 21.97
C ILE A 97 4.25 11.46 22.71
N ILE A 98 5.01 10.62 22.03
CA ILE A 98 6.15 9.91 22.62
C ILE A 98 7.21 10.90 23.11
N ALA A 99 7.55 11.91 22.29
CA ALA A 99 8.49 12.95 22.68
C ALA A 99 8.03 13.71 23.94
N ARG A 100 6.72 14.02 24.02
CA ARG A 100 6.15 14.66 25.20
C ARG A 100 6.24 13.78 26.44
N GLU A 101 5.86 12.51 26.35
CA GLU A 101 5.88 11.62 27.52
C GLU A 101 7.29 11.31 28.01
N ILE A 102 8.28 11.21 27.12
CA ILE A 102 9.68 11.10 27.50
C ILE A 102 10.12 12.36 28.28
N ASN A 103 9.75 13.55 27.80
CA ASN A 103 10.14 14.81 28.43
C ASN A 103 9.52 14.99 29.83
N VAL A 104 8.23 14.63 29.98
CA VAL A 104 7.55 14.61 31.28
C VAL A 104 8.23 13.62 32.23
N LYS A 105 8.56 12.43 31.75
CA LYS A 105 9.20 11.40 32.58
C LYS A 105 10.60 11.79 33.03
N ILE A 106 11.38 12.45 32.17
CA ILE A 106 12.68 13.02 32.54
C ILE A 106 12.51 14.11 33.61
N MET A 107 11.52 15.00 33.49
CA MET A 107 11.27 16.00 34.54
C MET A 107 10.87 15.37 35.87
N VAL A 108 10.05 14.32 35.86
CA VAL A 108 9.63 13.65 37.11
C VAL A 108 10.76 12.85 37.75
N ASP A 109 11.64 12.25 36.96
CA ASP A 109 12.72 11.39 37.48
C ASP A 109 14.00 12.16 37.86
N TYR A 110 14.20 13.40 37.36
CA TYR A 110 15.44 14.17 37.53
C TYR A 110 15.29 15.58 38.12
N LEU A 111 14.08 16.04 38.47
CA LEU A 111 13.83 17.26 39.26
C LEU A 111 13.16 16.90 40.59
#